data_AF-A0A2G6F6T9-F1
#
_entry.id   AF-A0A2G6F6T9-F1
#
_cell.length_a   1.000
_cell.length_b   1.000
_cell.length_c   1.000
_cell.angle_alpha   90.00
_cell.angle_beta   90.00
_cell.angle_gamma   90.00
#
_symmetry.space_group_name_H-M   'P 1'
#
loop_
_entity.id
_entity.type
_entity.pdbx_description
1 polymer ?
#
loop_
_entity_poly.entity_id
_entity_poly.type
_entity_poly.pdbx_seq_one_letter_code
_entity_poly.pdbx_strand_id
1 'polypeptide(L)'
;MSRLNFHDGSVHSKPLPSHLKVKTFSDKMHEIFPDWVFAIPDFIDEHFPKFFLLVLILIFLKLQFNRKARDRRKIEKAWKFLLFFLSKRQMMIPLVISLAQKNGAISAEQQAQLIQIRQNCQNISLTKNLSQRLEVEETVSRILYNFFEQLEKQGELDKNPRLKKVVSDLEFIDQKLIELQTLYNTEAQKWNRGLWKAFFLRGIKPFTKLPLFQK
;
A
#
# COMPACT_ATOMS: atom_id res chain seq x y z
N MET A 1 70.03 -5.20 -26.87
CA MET A 1 70.90 -4.96 -25.70
C MET A 1 70.72 -3.51 -25.27
N SER A 2 70.44 -3.29 -23.98
CA SER A 2 70.88 -2.15 -23.15
C SER A 2 69.88 -1.90 -22.03
N ARG A 3 70.29 -2.28 -20.81
CA ARG A 3 69.61 -1.97 -19.55
C ARG A 3 69.85 -0.49 -19.23
N LEU A 4 68.81 0.24 -18.85
CA LEU A 4 68.96 1.54 -18.18
C LEU A 4 68.42 1.42 -16.77
N ASN A 5 69.34 1.59 -15.83
CA ASN A 5 69.17 1.53 -14.39
C ASN A 5 68.33 2.73 -13.92
N PHE A 6 67.36 2.48 -13.05
CA PHE A 6 66.71 3.53 -12.25
C PHE A 6 67.67 3.96 -11.15
N HIS A 7 68.17 5.20 -11.24
CA HIS A 7 68.78 5.88 -10.10
C HIS A 7 67.71 6.68 -9.37
N ASP A 8 67.56 6.36 -8.09
CA ASP A 8 66.81 7.09 -7.08
C ASP A 8 67.35 8.52 -6.98
N GLY A 9 66.50 9.48 -7.34
CA GLY A 9 66.81 10.91 -7.38
C GLY A 9 65.84 11.65 -6.48
N SER A 10 66.22 11.80 -5.22
CA SER A 10 65.58 12.65 -4.22
C SER A 10 65.37 14.06 -4.79
N VAL A 11 64.11 14.43 -5.03
CA VAL A 11 63.74 15.77 -5.45
C VAL A 11 63.92 16.71 -4.25
N HIS A 12 65.08 17.37 -4.23
CA HIS A 12 65.34 18.55 -3.41
C HIS A 12 64.29 19.62 -3.69
N SER A 13 63.28 19.74 -2.81
CA SER A 13 62.43 20.92 -2.74
C SER A 13 63.24 22.08 -2.17
N LYS A 14 63.50 23.08 -3.02
CA LYS A 14 64.08 24.36 -2.59
C LYS A 14 63.18 24.97 -1.49
N PRO A 15 63.74 25.55 -0.41
CA PRO A 15 62.92 26.24 0.57
C PRO A 15 62.26 27.46 -0.07
N LEU A 16 60.94 27.57 0.06
CA LEU A 16 60.18 28.76 -0.35
C LEU A 16 60.65 30.00 0.43
N PRO A 17 60.63 31.20 -0.18
CA PRO A 17 60.95 32.45 0.49
C PRO A 17 60.07 32.66 1.73
N SER A 18 60.71 33.01 2.85
CA SER A 18 60.21 33.03 4.23
C SER A 18 59.07 34.01 4.55
N HIS A 19 58.47 34.66 3.53
CA HIS A 19 57.44 35.70 3.67
C HIS A 19 56.09 35.31 3.06
N LEU A 20 55.94 34.11 2.51
CA LEU A 20 54.66 33.59 2.03
C LEU A 20 54.17 32.47 2.94
N LYS A 21 53.46 32.84 4.01
CA LYS A 21 52.65 31.88 4.78
C LYS A 21 51.63 31.26 3.83
N VAL A 22 51.69 29.94 3.64
CA VAL A 22 50.63 29.19 2.96
C VAL A 22 49.37 29.36 3.82
N LYS A 23 48.44 30.21 3.37
CA LYS A 23 47.14 30.40 4.03
C LYS A 23 46.45 29.03 4.10
N THR A 24 46.18 28.58 5.32
CA THR A 24 45.48 27.33 5.60
C THR A 24 44.05 27.45 5.10
N PHE A 25 43.36 26.34 4.81
CA PHE A 25 41.95 26.37 4.38
C PHE A 25 41.07 27.21 5.32
N SER A 26 41.35 27.15 6.63
CA SER A 26 40.70 27.98 7.66
C SER A 26 40.87 29.49 7.42
N ASP A 27 42.07 29.94 7.04
CA ASP A 27 42.35 31.37 6.84
C ASP A 27 41.59 31.93 5.63
N LYS A 28 41.38 31.10 4.60
CA LYS A 28 40.56 31.47 3.44
C LYS A 28 39.07 31.51 3.77
N MET A 29 38.61 30.67 4.70
CA MET A 29 37.21 30.67 5.13
C MET A 29 36.84 31.92 5.94
N HIS A 30 37.75 32.41 6.80
CA HIS A 30 37.57 33.66 7.53
C HIS A 30 37.57 34.92 6.64
N GLU A 31 38.19 34.85 5.46
CA GLU A 31 38.23 35.98 4.51
C GLU A 31 36.93 36.11 3.70
N ILE A 32 36.14 35.03 3.60
CA ILE A 32 34.92 34.95 2.77
C ILE A 32 33.66 35.16 3.61
N PHE A 33 33.66 34.70 4.87
CA PHE A 33 32.50 34.79 5.74
C PHE A 33 32.72 35.82 6.85
N PRO A 34 31.76 36.75 7.07
CA PRO A 34 31.85 37.72 8.16
C PRO A 34 32.04 37.06 9.53
N ASP A 35 32.76 37.72 10.43
CA ASP A 35 33.10 37.20 11.78
C ASP A 35 31.87 36.76 12.60
N TRP A 36 30.70 37.36 12.36
CA TRP A 36 29.44 36.99 13.03
C TRP A 36 28.92 35.59 12.64
N VAL A 37 29.39 35.00 11.53
CA VAL A 37 29.06 33.62 11.13
C VAL A 37 29.78 32.60 12.00
N PHE A 38 30.99 32.95 12.48
CA PHE A 38 31.80 32.10 13.36
C PHE A 38 31.67 32.48 14.83
N ALA A 39 31.19 33.70 15.14
CA ALA A 39 30.77 34.10 16.48
C ALA A 39 29.41 33.47 16.81
N ILE A 40 29.39 32.15 16.92
CA ILE A 40 28.31 31.44 17.60
C ILE A 40 28.49 31.77 19.10
N PRO A 41 27.50 32.39 19.78
CA PRO A 41 27.62 32.67 21.21
C PRO A 41 27.88 31.37 21.98
N ASP A 42 28.81 31.36 22.94
CA ASP A 42 29.14 30.19 23.80
C ASP A 42 27.92 29.54 24.49
N PHE A 43 26.78 30.25 24.56
CA PHE A 43 25.49 29.74 25.02
C PHE A 43 24.89 28.64 24.12
N ILE A 44 25.26 28.63 22.84
CA ILE A 44 24.77 27.67 21.84
C ILE A 44 25.56 26.35 21.97
N ASP A 45 26.81 26.34 22.39
CA ASP A 45 27.70 25.18 22.20
C ASP A 45 27.32 23.91 22.97
N GLU A 46 26.80 24.00 24.21
CA GLU A 46 26.53 22.78 25.00
C GLU A 46 25.12 22.19 24.79
N HIS A 47 24.14 23.04 24.50
CA HIS A 47 22.73 22.64 24.42
C HIS A 47 22.15 22.66 23.00
N PHE A 48 22.76 23.37 22.05
CA PHE A 48 22.30 23.40 20.66
C PHE A 48 22.32 22.03 19.98
N PRO A 49 23.36 21.17 20.15
CA PRO A 49 23.33 19.83 19.55
C PRO A 49 22.17 18.99 20.09
N LYS A 50 21.87 19.10 21.39
CA LYS A 50 20.77 18.39 22.05
C LYS A 50 19.40 18.91 21.59
N PHE A 51 19.23 20.23 21.48
CA PHE A 51 18.02 20.87 20.97
C PHE A 51 17.79 20.55 19.49
N PHE A 52 18.83 20.64 18.67
CA PHE A 52 18.78 20.30 17.25
C PHE A 52 18.43 18.82 17.03
N LEU A 53 19.02 17.91 17.80
CA LEU A 53 18.67 16.49 17.79
C LEU A 53 17.20 16.26 18.19
N LEU A 54 16.72 16.95 19.24
CA LEU A 54 15.33 16.88 19.66
C LEU A 54 14.37 17.36 18.55
N VAL A 55 14.68 18.47 17.89
CA VAL A 55 13.91 18.99 16.75
C VAL A 55 13.90 17.99 15.60
N LEU A 56 15.05 17.39 15.24
CA LEU A 56 15.13 16.34 14.22
C LEU A 56 14.28 15.12 14.57
N ILE A 57 14.29 14.68 15.83
CA ILE A 57 13.44 13.57 16.31
C ILE A 57 11.96 13.94 16.16
N LEU A 58 11.55 15.15 16.54
CA LEU A 58 10.16 15.59 16.39
C LEU A 58 9.72 15.65 14.92
N ILE A 59 10.57 16.16 14.02
CA ILE A 59 10.31 16.17 12.58
C ILE A 59 10.19 14.73 12.06
N PHE A 60 11.10 13.85 12.45
CA PHE A 60 11.06 12.43 12.07
C PHE A 60 9.76 11.77 12.52
N LEU A 61 9.35 11.97 13.78
CA LEU A 61 8.08 11.46 14.31
C LEU A 61 6.89 11.97 13.49
N LYS A 62 6.81 13.28 13.22
CA LYS A 62 5.75 13.89 12.40
C LYS A 62 5.69 13.27 11.00
N LEU A 63 6.85 13.04 10.37
CA LEU A 63 6.92 12.39 9.06
C LEU A 63 6.40 10.94 9.11
N GLN A 64 6.79 10.17 10.12
CA GLN A 64 6.32 8.79 10.30
C GLN A 64 4.80 8.73 10.54
N PHE A 65 4.28 9.60 11.41
CA PHE A 65 2.82 9.71 11.64
C PHE A 65 2.09 10.08 10.34
N ASN A 66 2.60 11.04 9.57
CA ASN A 66 1.99 11.45 8.30
C ASN A 66 2.04 10.35 7.23
N ARG A 67 3.11 9.54 7.19
CA ARG A 67 3.18 8.35 6.32
C ARG A 67 2.13 7.32 6.72
N LYS A 68 2.03 7.01 8.01
CA LYS A 68 1.06 6.06 8.54
C LYS A 68 -0.38 6.50 8.29
N ALA A 69 -0.69 7.78 8.50
CA ALA A 69 -2.02 8.34 8.20
C ALA A 69 -2.37 8.25 6.70
N ARG A 70 -1.38 8.35 5.80
CA ARG A 70 -1.58 8.11 4.36
C ARG A 70 -1.92 6.64 4.08
N ASP A 71 -1.18 5.71 4.66
CA ASP A 71 -1.44 4.27 4.48
C ASP A 71 -2.82 3.87 5.00
N ARG A 72 -3.23 4.41 6.17
CA ARG A 72 -4.58 4.21 6.70
C ARG A 72 -5.66 4.64 5.71
N ARG A 73 -5.53 5.83 5.13
CA ARG A 73 -6.50 6.34 4.14
C ARG A 73 -6.57 5.48 2.88
N LYS A 74 -5.44 4.94 2.40
CA LYS A 74 -5.42 4.01 1.27
C LYS A 74 -6.19 2.74 1.57
N ILE A 75 -5.96 2.16 2.76
CA ILE A 75 -6.67 0.96 3.20
C ILE A 75 -8.16 1.22 3.37
N GLU A 76 -8.55 2.33 4.01
CA GLU A 76 -9.95 2.71 4.16
C GLU A 76 -10.64 2.92 2.81
N LYS A 77 -9.94 3.50 1.84
CA LYS A 77 -10.45 3.67 0.46
C LYS A 77 -10.63 2.32 -0.23
N ALA A 78 -9.64 1.44 -0.18
CA ALA A 78 -9.73 0.09 -0.75
C ALA A 78 -10.87 -0.71 -0.10
N TRP A 79 -11.00 -0.64 1.22
CA TRP A 79 -12.07 -1.28 1.98
C TRP A 79 -13.47 -0.79 1.56
N LYS A 80 -13.65 0.54 1.44
CA LYS A 80 -14.92 1.12 0.98
C LYS A 80 -15.29 0.65 -0.43
N PHE A 81 -14.33 0.61 -1.35
CA PHE A 81 -14.58 0.08 -2.69
C PHE A 81 -14.93 -1.40 -2.67
N LEU A 82 -14.22 -2.19 -1.88
CA LEU A 82 -14.50 -3.61 -1.77
C LEU A 82 -15.92 -3.86 -1.23
N LEU A 83 -16.33 -3.14 -0.18
CA LEU A 83 -17.70 -3.19 0.34
C LEU A 83 -18.74 -2.79 -0.72
N PHE A 84 -18.45 -1.73 -1.47
CA PHE A 84 -19.32 -1.27 -2.55
C PHE A 84 -19.50 -2.34 -3.63
N PHE A 85 -18.41 -2.94 -4.12
CA PHE A 85 -18.46 -3.98 -5.15
C PHE A 85 -19.11 -5.27 -4.66
N LEU A 86 -18.84 -5.70 -3.41
CA LEU A 86 -19.52 -6.84 -2.80
C LEU A 86 -21.04 -6.59 -2.72
N SER A 87 -21.45 -5.41 -2.25
CA SER A 87 -22.87 -5.04 -2.20
C SER A 87 -23.50 -5.00 -3.59
N LYS A 88 -22.81 -4.39 -4.56
CA LYS A 88 -23.27 -4.31 -5.96
C LYS A 88 -23.50 -5.70 -6.55
N ARG A 89 -22.58 -6.65 -6.35
CA ARG A 89 -22.74 -8.04 -6.78
C ARG A 89 -24.01 -8.67 -6.19
N GLN A 90 -24.21 -8.52 -4.88
CA GLN A 90 -25.37 -9.08 -4.18
C GLN A 90 -26.72 -8.48 -4.64
N MET A 91 -26.70 -7.25 -5.17
CA MET A 91 -27.88 -6.63 -5.81
C MET A 91 -28.12 -7.12 -7.24
N MET A 92 -27.07 -7.54 -7.96
CA MET A 92 -27.20 -8.00 -9.34
C MET A 92 -27.64 -9.47 -9.46
N ILE A 93 -27.41 -10.30 -8.45
CA ILE A 93 -27.85 -11.72 -8.45
C ILE A 93 -29.37 -11.85 -8.72
N PRO A 94 -30.28 -11.16 -7.98
CA PRO A 94 -31.71 -11.20 -8.29
C PRO A 94 -32.06 -10.70 -9.70
N LEU A 95 -31.33 -9.71 -10.21
CA LEU A 95 -31.54 -9.19 -11.55
C LEU A 95 -31.24 -10.26 -12.61
N VAL A 96 -30.12 -10.97 -12.47
CA VAL A 96 -29.77 -12.10 -13.34
C VAL A 96 -30.85 -13.18 -13.29
N ILE A 97 -31.26 -13.59 -12.09
CA ILE A 97 -32.29 -14.61 -11.91
C ILE A 97 -33.58 -14.21 -12.62
N SER A 98 -34.06 -12.97 -12.42
CA SER A 98 -35.31 -12.50 -13.04
C SER A 98 -35.23 -12.46 -14.57
N LEU A 99 -34.09 -12.04 -15.13
CA LEU A 99 -33.88 -11.99 -16.58
C LEU A 99 -33.75 -13.39 -17.19
N ALA A 100 -33.06 -14.31 -16.53
CA ALA A 100 -32.94 -15.70 -16.95
C ALA A 100 -34.30 -16.44 -16.86
N GLN A 101 -35.05 -16.20 -15.77
CA GLN A 101 -36.39 -16.77 -15.57
C GLN A 101 -37.37 -16.31 -16.65
N LYS A 102 -37.34 -15.02 -17.02
CA LYS A 102 -38.20 -14.48 -18.08
C LYS A 102 -37.97 -15.18 -19.43
N ASN A 103 -36.76 -15.68 -19.68
CA ASN A 103 -36.41 -16.37 -20.92
C ASN A 103 -36.56 -17.90 -20.82
N GLY A 104 -36.96 -18.44 -19.67
CA GLY A 104 -36.98 -19.89 -19.43
C GLY A 104 -35.60 -20.54 -19.35
N ALA A 105 -34.54 -19.73 -19.15
CA ALA A 105 -33.13 -20.14 -19.19
C ALA A 105 -32.58 -20.63 -17.83
N ILE A 106 -33.44 -20.76 -16.81
CA ILE A 106 -33.03 -21.15 -15.45
C ILE A 106 -33.92 -22.26 -14.93
N SER A 107 -33.32 -23.29 -14.32
CA SER A 107 -34.06 -24.33 -13.62
C SER A 107 -34.47 -23.89 -12.21
N ALA A 108 -35.55 -24.48 -11.67
CA ALA A 108 -35.99 -24.19 -10.31
C ALA A 108 -34.90 -24.49 -9.27
N GLU A 109 -34.09 -25.53 -9.50
CA GLU A 109 -32.96 -25.91 -8.64
C GLU A 109 -31.85 -24.84 -8.67
N GLN A 110 -31.46 -24.36 -9.86
CA GLN A 110 -30.44 -23.31 -9.99
C GLN A 110 -30.90 -22.00 -9.35
N GLN A 111 -32.18 -21.66 -9.52
CA GLN A 111 -32.77 -20.49 -8.88
C GLN A 111 -32.71 -20.60 -7.36
N ALA A 112 -33.09 -21.77 -6.80
CA ALA A 112 -33.02 -22.01 -5.36
C ALA A 112 -31.58 -21.91 -4.84
N GLN A 113 -30.62 -22.50 -5.54
CA GLN A 113 -29.19 -22.42 -5.17
C GLN A 113 -28.67 -20.98 -5.15
N LEU A 114 -28.99 -20.18 -6.17
CA LEU A 114 -28.56 -18.77 -6.25
C LEU A 114 -29.21 -17.89 -5.16
N ILE A 115 -30.46 -18.15 -4.81
CA ILE A 115 -31.14 -17.45 -3.71
C ILE A 115 -30.52 -17.86 -2.36
N GLN A 116 -30.31 -19.15 -2.15
CA GLN A 116 -29.75 -19.67 -0.90
C GLN A 116 -28.33 -19.16 -0.67
N ILE A 117 -27.46 -19.17 -1.68
CA ILE A 117 -26.08 -18.67 -1.51
C ILE A 117 -26.07 -17.17 -1.23
N ARG A 118 -26.96 -16.39 -1.85
CA ARG A 118 -27.13 -14.96 -1.56
C ARG A 118 -27.56 -14.73 -0.11
N GLN A 119 -28.53 -15.49 0.38
CA GLN A 119 -28.97 -15.42 1.78
C GLN A 119 -27.84 -15.78 2.75
N ASN A 120 -27.11 -16.86 2.46
CA ASN A 120 -25.95 -17.27 3.26
C ASN A 120 -24.90 -16.17 3.34
N CYS A 121 -24.60 -15.51 2.21
CA CYS A 121 -23.76 -14.32 2.22
C CYS A 121 -24.34 -13.27 3.17
N GLN A 122 -25.58 -12.81 2.94
CA GLN A 122 -26.21 -11.73 3.71
C GLN A 122 -26.26 -11.96 5.22
N ASN A 123 -26.40 -13.22 5.66
CA ASN A 123 -26.43 -13.60 7.07
C ASN A 123 -25.07 -13.47 7.76
N ILE A 124 -23.96 -13.51 7.01
CA ILE A 124 -22.61 -13.38 7.57
C ILE A 124 -22.21 -11.91 7.60
N SER A 125 -21.89 -11.43 8.81
CA SER A 125 -21.44 -10.06 9.05
C SER A 125 -20.05 -9.81 8.46
N LEU A 126 -19.96 -8.82 7.57
CA LEU A 126 -18.71 -8.32 6.99
C LEU A 126 -17.72 -7.74 8.02
N THR A 127 -18.22 -7.25 9.16
CA THR A 127 -17.39 -6.60 10.19
C THR A 127 -16.88 -7.57 11.24
N LYS A 128 -17.69 -8.57 11.61
CA LYS A 128 -17.32 -9.55 12.65
C LYS A 128 -16.57 -10.74 12.08
N ASN A 129 -17.04 -11.29 10.95
CA ASN A 129 -16.58 -12.57 10.42
C ASN A 129 -16.10 -12.42 8.96
N LEU A 130 -15.10 -11.55 8.75
CA LEU A 130 -14.60 -11.21 7.41
C LEU A 130 -14.11 -12.45 6.63
N SER A 131 -13.30 -13.32 7.25
CA SER A 131 -12.76 -14.51 6.56
C SER A 131 -13.86 -15.47 6.11
N GLN A 132 -14.80 -15.79 7.01
CA GLN A 132 -15.96 -16.64 6.69
C GLN A 132 -16.82 -16.01 5.60
N ARG A 133 -17.02 -14.67 5.65
CA ARG A 133 -17.75 -13.97 4.61
C ARG A 133 -17.09 -14.14 3.24
N LEU A 134 -15.76 -14.07 3.18
CA LEU A 134 -15.02 -14.21 1.93
C LEU A 134 -15.08 -15.62 1.36
N GLU A 135 -14.99 -16.65 2.19
CA GLU A 135 -15.15 -18.04 1.75
C GLU A 135 -16.51 -18.28 1.06
N VAL A 136 -17.58 -17.71 1.64
CA VAL A 136 -18.90 -17.79 1.01
C VAL A 136 -18.98 -16.94 -0.26
N GLU A 137 -18.35 -15.75 -0.27
CA GLU A 137 -18.29 -14.91 -1.47
C GLU A 137 -17.46 -15.57 -2.61
N GLU A 138 -16.46 -16.39 -2.31
CA GLU A 138 -15.75 -17.20 -3.31
C GLU A 138 -16.66 -18.30 -3.88
N THR A 139 -17.45 -18.92 -3.00
CA THR A 139 -18.46 -19.92 -3.40
C THR A 139 -19.52 -19.30 -4.32
N VAL A 140 -19.94 -18.05 -4.04
CA VAL A 140 -20.82 -17.28 -4.94
C VAL A 140 -20.20 -17.11 -6.32
N SER A 141 -18.94 -16.68 -6.40
CA SER A 141 -18.26 -16.52 -7.70
C SER A 141 -18.22 -17.82 -8.50
N ARG A 142 -17.95 -18.95 -7.84
CA ARG A 142 -17.92 -20.26 -8.50
C ARG A 142 -19.29 -20.68 -9.03
N ILE A 143 -20.35 -20.51 -8.24
CA ILE A 143 -21.72 -20.83 -8.65
C ILE A 143 -22.15 -19.93 -9.82
N LEU A 144 -21.87 -18.62 -9.74
CA LEU A 144 -22.19 -17.68 -10.81
C LEU A 144 -21.44 -17.98 -12.10
N TYR A 145 -20.15 -18.31 -12.02
CA TYR A 145 -19.36 -18.70 -13.18
C TYR A 145 -19.94 -19.93 -13.88
N ASN A 146 -20.24 -20.99 -13.13
CA ASN A 146 -20.87 -22.20 -13.69
C ASN A 146 -22.24 -21.90 -14.32
N PHE A 147 -23.01 -21.01 -13.70
CA PHE A 147 -24.30 -20.58 -14.23
C PHE A 147 -24.16 -19.78 -15.53
N PHE A 148 -23.20 -18.86 -15.63
CA PHE A 148 -22.94 -18.09 -16.85
C PHE A 148 -22.43 -18.97 -17.99
N GLU A 149 -21.54 -19.92 -17.69
CA GLU A 149 -21.08 -20.91 -18.67
C GLU A 149 -22.24 -21.74 -19.24
N GLN A 150 -23.22 -22.11 -18.41
CA GLN A 150 -24.42 -22.81 -18.87
C GLN A 150 -25.29 -21.92 -19.78
N LEU A 151 -25.49 -20.66 -19.42
CA LEU A 151 -26.23 -19.71 -20.26
C LEU A 151 -25.54 -19.49 -21.62
N GLU A 152 -24.20 -19.45 -21.63
CA GLU A 152 -23.42 -19.32 -22.84
C GLU A 152 -23.55 -20.56 -23.73
N LYS A 153 -23.39 -21.77 -23.16
CA LYS A 153 -23.57 -23.04 -23.88
C LYS A 153 -24.97 -23.20 -24.48
N GLN A 154 -25.99 -22.67 -23.82
CA GLN A 154 -27.38 -22.71 -24.30
C GLN A 154 -27.69 -21.59 -25.34
N GLY A 155 -26.74 -20.69 -25.61
CA GLY A 155 -26.93 -19.54 -26.51
C GLY A 155 -27.89 -18.49 -25.95
N GLU A 156 -28.19 -18.51 -24.65
CA GLU A 156 -29.16 -17.62 -24.01
C GLU A 156 -28.63 -16.18 -23.90
N LEU A 157 -27.32 -16.02 -23.80
CA LEU A 157 -26.67 -14.71 -23.77
C LEU A 157 -26.83 -13.97 -25.12
N ASP A 158 -26.76 -14.68 -26.23
CA ASP A 158 -26.90 -14.05 -27.55
C ASP A 158 -28.36 -13.71 -27.88
N LYS A 159 -29.31 -14.49 -27.36
CA LYS A 159 -30.75 -14.21 -27.49
C LYS A 159 -31.18 -12.96 -26.72
N ASN A 160 -30.51 -12.62 -25.62
CA ASN A 160 -30.91 -11.51 -24.76
C ASN A 160 -29.75 -10.55 -24.44
N PRO A 161 -29.68 -9.38 -25.12
CA PRO A 161 -28.59 -8.43 -24.93
C PRO A 161 -28.58 -7.80 -23.53
N ARG A 162 -29.73 -7.75 -22.84
CA ARG A 162 -29.80 -7.25 -21.46
C ARG A 162 -29.19 -8.24 -20.49
N LEU A 163 -29.48 -9.53 -20.65
CA LEU A 163 -28.88 -10.59 -19.84
C LEU A 163 -27.37 -10.64 -20.06
N LYS A 164 -26.92 -10.62 -21.33
CA LYS A 164 -25.49 -10.55 -21.69
C LYS A 164 -24.76 -9.39 -21.02
N LYS A 165 -25.37 -8.20 -21.02
CA LYS A 165 -24.81 -7.03 -20.34
C LYS A 165 -24.67 -7.24 -18.83
N VAL A 166 -25.71 -7.76 -18.17
CA VAL A 166 -25.69 -7.98 -16.72
C VAL A 166 -24.65 -9.03 -16.33
N VAL A 167 -24.50 -10.09 -17.11
CA VAL A 167 -23.46 -11.12 -16.93
C VAL A 167 -22.07 -10.50 -17.06
N SER A 168 -21.82 -9.73 -18.12
CA SER A 168 -20.54 -9.04 -18.31
C SER A 168 -20.22 -8.03 -17.19
N ASP A 169 -21.22 -7.28 -16.73
CA ASP A 169 -21.07 -6.37 -15.59
C ASP A 169 -20.71 -7.13 -14.29
N LEU A 170 -21.27 -8.34 -14.10
CA LEU A 170 -20.97 -9.21 -12.95
C LEU A 170 -19.55 -9.78 -13.01
N GLU A 171 -19.10 -10.25 -14.17
CA GLU A 171 -17.72 -10.70 -14.39
C GLU A 171 -16.73 -9.58 -14.12
N PHE A 172 -17.01 -8.36 -14.60
CA PHE A 172 -16.20 -7.18 -14.32
C PHE A 172 -16.13 -6.88 -12.81
N ILE A 173 -17.25 -7.00 -12.09
CA ILE A 173 -17.27 -6.82 -10.64
C ILE A 173 -16.39 -7.86 -9.94
N ASP A 174 -16.46 -9.13 -10.35
CA ASP A 174 -15.66 -10.19 -9.76
C ASP A 174 -14.16 -10.00 -10.00
N GLN A 175 -13.76 -9.61 -11.21
CA GLN A 175 -12.38 -9.23 -11.51
C GLN A 175 -11.90 -8.07 -10.63
N LYS A 176 -12.72 -7.02 -10.49
CA LYS A 176 -12.40 -5.87 -9.64
C LYS A 176 -12.33 -6.23 -8.16
N LEU A 177 -13.14 -7.18 -7.69
CA LEU A 177 -13.07 -7.68 -6.32
C LEU A 177 -11.71 -8.35 -6.05
N ILE A 178 -11.22 -9.19 -6.97
CA ILE A 178 -9.90 -9.84 -6.84
C ILE A 178 -8.79 -8.79 -6.79
N GLU A 179 -8.80 -7.79 -7.68
CA GLU A 179 -7.84 -6.68 -7.67
C GLU A 179 -7.89 -5.89 -6.35
N LEU A 180 -9.09 -5.60 -5.83
CA LEU A 180 -9.24 -4.84 -4.58
C LEU A 180 -8.81 -5.65 -3.35
N GLN A 181 -9.05 -6.97 -3.34
CA GLN A 181 -8.59 -7.86 -2.29
C GLN A 181 -7.05 -7.92 -2.22
N THR A 182 -6.39 -8.07 -3.38
CA THR A 182 -4.92 -8.08 -3.45
C THR A 182 -4.32 -6.73 -3.06
N LEU A 183 -4.93 -5.62 -3.51
CA LEU A 183 -4.54 -4.27 -3.11
C LEU A 183 -4.70 -4.06 -1.61
N TYR A 184 -5.85 -4.42 -1.03
CA TYR A 184 -6.08 -4.32 0.40
C TYR A 184 -5.05 -5.14 1.18
N ASN A 185 -4.82 -6.40 0.79
CA ASN A 185 -3.85 -7.28 1.45
C ASN A 185 -2.44 -6.69 1.42
N THR A 186 -2.03 -6.14 0.28
CA THR A 186 -0.72 -5.49 0.12
C THR A 186 -0.58 -4.30 1.07
N GLU A 187 -1.58 -3.42 1.14
CA GLU A 187 -1.53 -2.26 2.01
C GLU A 187 -1.68 -2.63 3.51
N ALA A 188 -2.51 -3.62 3.83
CA ALA A 188 -2.66 -4.14 5.19
C ALA A 188 -1.39 -4.86 5.67
N GLN A 189 -0.69 -5.59 4.80
CA GLN A 189 0.62 -6.14 5.11
C GLN A 189 1.67 -5.04 5.35
N LYS A 190 1.73 -4.01 4.50
CA LYS A 190 2.61 -2.84 4.73
C LYS A 190 2.29 -2.17 6.07
N TRP A 191 1.01 -2.05 6.40
CA TRP A 191 0.55 -1.54 7.69
C TRP A 191 1.02 -2.41 8.87
N ASN A 192 0.87 -3.72 8.74
CA ASN A 192 1.19 -4.71 9.78
C ASN A 192 2.71 -4.90 9.99
N ARG A 193 3.54 -4.64 8.96
CA ARG A 193 5.02 -4.71 9.04
C ARG A 193 5.69 -3.55 9.80
N GLY A 194 4.93 -2.54 10.24
CA GLY A 194 5.47 -1.26 10.73
C GLY A 194 6.32 -1.32 12.01
N LEU A 195 7.37 -0.47 12.00
CA LEU A 195 8.44 -0.20 13.00
C LEU A 195 8.03 0.09 14.46
N TRP A 196 6.75 -0.02 14.82
CA TRP A 196 6.27 0.43 16.12
C TRP A 196 6.46 -0.58 17.25
N LYS A 197 7.07 -1.75 17.00
CA LYS A 197 7.48 -2.72 18.04
C LYS A 197 8.20 -2.04 19.23
N ALA A 198 9.02 -1.02 18.94
CA ALA A 198 9.74 -0.24 19.95
C ALA A 198 8.85 0.69 20.82
N PHE A 199 7.73 1.19 20.28
CA PHE A 199 6.80 2.04 21.04
C PHE A 199 5.84 1.25 21.94
N PHE A 200 5.72 -0.07 21.74
CA PHE A 200 4.88 -0.93 22.60
C PHE A 200 5.42 -1.06 24.04
N LEU A 201 6.67 -0.65 24.32
CA LEU A 201 7.27 -0.66 25.66
C LEU A 201 6.54 0.22 26.68
N ARG A 202 5.65 1.13 26.26
CA ARG A 202 4.88 2.02 27.14
C ARG A 202 3.36 1.78 27.16
N GLY A 203 2.86 0.64 26.65
CA GLY A 203 1.43 0.31 26.69
C GLY A 203 0.52 1.15 25.77
N ILE A 204 1.04 2.19 25.12
CA ILE A 204 0.32 2.95 24.11
C ILE A 204 0.27 2.09 22.83
N LYS A 205 -0.92 1.61 22.48
CA LYS A 205 -1.20 0.92 21.20
C LYS A 205 -1.86 1.91 20.23
N PRO A 206 -1.10 2.78 19.54
CA PRO A 206 -1.72 3.79 18.68
C PRO A 206 -2.41 3.18 17.45
N PHE A 207 -2.03 1.94 17.07
CA PHE A 207 -2.52 1.28 15.86
C PHE A 207 -2.81 -0.19 16.09
N THR A 208 -3.99 -0.64 15.68
CA THR A 208 -4.39 -2.05 15.67
C THR A 208 -3.91 -2.74 14.40
N LYS A 209 -3.57 -4.03 14.50
CA LYS A 209 -3.30 -4.86 13.31
C LYS A 209 -4.59 -5.02 12.53
N LEU A 210 -4.49 -4.98 11.21
CA LEU A 210 -5.63 -5.16 10.32
C LEU A 210 -5.71 -6.64 9.90
N PRO A 211 -6.92 -7.21 9.81
CA PRO A 211 -7.11 -8.55 9.27
C PRO A 211 -6.71 -8.57 7.79
N LEU A 212 -6.25 -9.73 7.31
CA LEU A 212 -5.97 -9.95 5.88
C LEU A 212 -7.16 -10.70 5.25
N PHE A 213 -7.42 -10.48 3.96
CA PHE A 213 -8.45 -11.17 3.18
C PHE A 213 -8.01 -12.58 2.76
N GLN A 214 -6.71 -12.77 2.49
CA GLN A 214 -6.10 -14.06 2.18
C GLN A 214 -4.81 -14.17 2.99
N LYS A 215 -4.54 -15.37 3.53
CA LYS A 215 -3.32 -15.66 4.29
C LYS A 215 -2.14 -15.87 3.36
#